data_AF-A0A2I3H2N0-F1
#
_entry.id   AF-A0A2I3H2N0-F1
#
_cell.length_a   1.000
_cell.length_b   1.000
_cell.length_c   1.000
_cell.angle_alpha   90.00
_cell.angle_beta   90.00
_cell.angle_gamma   90.00
#
_symmetry.space_group_name_H-M   'P 1'
#
loop_
_entity.id
_entity.type
_entity.pdbx_description
1 polymer ?
#
loop_
_entity_poly.entity_id
_entity_poly.type
_entity_poly.pdbx_seq_one_letter_code
_entity_poly.pdbx_strand_id
1 'polypeptide(L)'
;MAKRVAIVGAGVSGLASIKCCLEEGLEPTCFERSDDLGGLWRFTEHIEEGRASLYKSVVSNSCKEMSCYSDFPFPEDYPNYVPNSQFLEYLKMYANHFDLLKHIQFKNGIQLTEQQLVPISCIRDG
;
A
#
# COMPACT_ATOMS: atom_id res chain seq x y z
N MET A 1 -7.94 1.30 24.30
CA MET A 1 -8.26 0.46 23.11
C MET A 1 -7.59 1.12 21.92
N ALA A 2 -6.87 0.38 21.08
CA ALA A 2 -6.21 0.95 19.91
C ALA A 2 -7.26 1.42 18.89
N LYS A 3 -6.98 2.50 18.14
CA LYS A 3 -7.90 2.96 17.09
C LYS A 3 -7.75 2.08 15.85
N ARG A 4 -8.89 1.69 15.27
CA ARG A 4 -8.96 0.95 14.02
C ARG A 4 -8.87 1.91 12.83
N VAL A 5 -8.04 1.58 11.84
CA VAL A 5 -7.81 2.42 10.66
C VAL A 5 -8.13 1.63 9.39
N ALA A 6 -9.00 2.17 8.55
CA ALA A 6 -9.25 1.62 7.22
C ALA A 6 -8.30 2.25 6.20
N ILE A 7 -7.60 1.43 5.43
CA ILE A 7 -6.70 1.85 4.35
C ILE A 7 -7.27 1.34 3.03
N VAL A 8 -7.35 2.20 2.01
CA VAL A 8 -7.93 1.84 0.70
C VAL A 8 -6.83 1.76 -0.35
N GLY A 9 -6.59 0.56 -0.88
CA GLY A 9 -5.54 0.23 -1.83
C GLY A 9 -4.23 -0.22 -1.18
N ALA A 10 -3.60 -1.24 -1.76
CA ALA A 10 -2.32 -1.83 -1.37
C ALA A 10 -1.19 -1.50 -2.37
N GLY A 11 -1.22 -0.29 -2.95
CA GLY A 11 -0.09 0.28 -3.69
C GLY A 11 1.01 0.81 -2.76
N VAL A 12 1.97 1.55 -3.32
CA VAL A 12 3.07 2.19 -2.56
C VAL A 12 2.57 2.96 -1.33
N SER A 13 1.54 3.80 -1.51
CA SER A 13 0.97 4.59 -0.41
C SER A 13 0.26 3.72 0.64
N GLY A 14 -0.41 2.65 0.19
CA GLY A 14 -1.12 1.72 1.07
C GLY A 14 -0.19 0.97 2.01
N LEU A 15 0.89 0.41 1.46
CA LEU A 15 1.91 -0.31 2.23
C LEU A 15 2.56 0.61 3.29
N ALA A 16 2.94 1.82 2.88
CA ALA A 16 3.46 2.82 3.82
C ALA A 16 2.46 3.15 4.93
N SER A 17 1.17 3.33 4.59
CA SER A 17 0.12 3.63 5.56
C SER A 17 -0.07 2.50 6.57
N ILE A 18 -0.01 1.23 6.14
CA ILE A 18 -0.11 0.08 7.05
C ILE A 18 1.08 0.12 8.02
N LYS A 19 2.30 0.27 7.49
CA LYS A 19 3.52 0.30 8.29
C LYS A 19 3.50 1.43 9.32
N CYS A 20 3.17 2.66 8.91
CA CYS A 20 3.04 3.81 9.81
C CYS A 20 1.96 3.58 10.90
N CYS A 21 0.81 2.98 10.54
CA CYS A 21 -0.21 2.66 11.53
C CYS A 21 0.30 1.69 12.60
N LEU A 22 1.07 0.67 12.20
CA LEU A 22 1.63 -0.31 13.13
C LEU A 22 2.67 0.32 14.06
N GLU A 23 3.53 1.21 13.55
CA GLU A 23 4.51 1.94 14.37
C GLU A 23 3.87 2.82 15.45
N GLU A 24 2.72 3.41 15.14
CA GLU A 24 1.95 4.25 16.06
C GLU A 24 1.00 3.43 16.96
N GLY A 25 1.08 2.10 16.94
CA GLY A 25 0.26 1.21 17.76
C GLY A 25 -1.23 1.21 17.39
N LEU A 26 -1.56 1.50 16.13
CA LEU A 26 -2.92 1.45 15.57
C LEU A 26 -3.21 0.07 14.99
N GLU A 27 -4.49 -0.19 14.69
CA GLU A 27 -4.96 -1.45 14.10
C GLU A 27 -5.42 -1.25 12.64
N PRO A 28 -4.52 -1.37 11.65
CA PRO A 28 -4.87 -1.16 10.25
C PRO A 28 -5.62 -2.37 9.66
N THR A 29 -6.60 -2.07 8.81
CA THR A 29 -7.18 -3.01 7.84
C THR A 29 -7.13 -2.35 6.46
N CYS A 30 -6.39 -2.96 5.54
CA CYS A 30 -6.24 -2.52 4.17
C CYS A 30 -7.15 -3.31 3.25
N PHE A 31 -7.85 -2.61 2.36
CA PHE A 31 -8.74 -3.19 1.36
C PHE A 31 -8.16 -2.95 -0.03
N GLU A 32 -7.80 -4.02 -0.73
CA GLU A 32 -7.28 -3.97 -2.10
C GLU A 32 -8.29 -4.61 -3.04
N ARG A 33 -8.66 -3.87 -4.10
CA ARG A 33 -9.63 -4.34 -5.09
C ARG A 33 -9.10 -5.53 -5.90
N SER A 34 -7.78 -5.56 -6.10
CA SER A 34 -7.07 -6.53 -6.92
C SER A 34 -6.63 -7.73 -6.07
N ASP A 35 -5.98 -8.70 -6.69
CA ASP A 35 -5.59 -9.96 -6.08
C ASP A 35 -4.14 -10.01 -5.53
N ASP A 36 -3.39 -8.91 -5.64
CA ASP A 36 -2.02 -8.75 -5.11
C ASP A 36 -1.73 -7.25 -4.89
N LEU A 37 -0.65 -6.96 -4.18
CA LEU A 37 -0.19 -5.60 -3.88
C LEU A 37 0.56 -4.95 -5.06
N GLY A 38 0.96 -3.69 -4.86
CA GLY A 38 1.89 -2.97 -5.74
C GLY A 38 1.20 -1.96 -6.66
N GLY A 39 -0.11 -2.08 -6.88
CA GLY A 39 -0.89 -1.10 -7.63
C GLY A 39 -0.30 -0.84 -9.02
N LEU A 40 0.15 0.39 -9.28
CA LEU A 40 0.77 0.80 -10.54
C LEU A 40 1.97 -0.07 -10.95
N TRP A 41 2.82 -0.45 -10.00
CA TRP A 41 4.08 -1.16 -10.29
C TRP A 41 3.88 -2.63 -10.65
N ARG A 42 2.66 -3.15 -10.50
CA ARG A 42 2.30 -4.50 -10.92
C ARG A 42 1.87 -4.51 -12.39
N PHE A 43 2.82 -4.72 -13.29
CA PHE A 43 2.51 -4.88 -14.71
C PHE A 43 1.60 -6.09 -14.95
N THR A 44 0.58 -5.91 -15.79
CA THR A 44 -0.31 -6.97 -16.29
C THR A 44 -0.57 -6.75 -17.78
N GLU A 45 -0.67 -7.82 -18.56
CA GLU A 45 -0.96 -7.73 -20.01
C GLU A 45 -2.38 -7.19 -20.28
N HIS A 46 -3.30 -7.35 -19.33
CA HIS A 46 -4.67 -6.85 -19.40
C HIS A 46 -4.88 -5.66 -18.45
N ILE A 47 -5.67 -4.69 -18.90
CA ILE A 47 -6.09 -3.54 -18.09
C ILE A 47 -7.13 -4.03 -17.08
N GLU A 48 -6.86 -3.77 -15.80
CA GLU A 48 -7.82 -3.98 -14.72
C GLU A 48 -8.56 -2.67 -14.45
N GLU A 49 -9.88 -2.68 -14.55
CA GLU A 49 -10.68 -1.48 -14.31
C GLU A 49 -10.43 -0.92 -12.90
N GLY A 50 -10.23 0.39 -12.81
CA GLY A 50 -10.01 1.12 -11.56
C GLY A 50 -8.74 0.74 -10.79
N ARG A 51 -7.76 0.12 -11.45
CA ARG A 51 -6.35 0.10 -11.08
C ARG A 51 -5.54 0.81 -12.18
N ALA A 52 -4.46 1.51 -11.82
CA ALA A 52 -3.58 2.10 -12.81
C ALA A 52 -2.90 1.02 -13.68
N SER A 53 -2.81 1.26 -14.98
CA SER A 53 -2.17 0.34 -15.94
C SER A 53 -0.77 0.83 -16.34
N LEU A 54 0.07 -0.10 -16.75
CA LEU A 54 1.47 0.11 -17.07
C LEU A 54 1.83 -0.60 -18.39
N TYR A 55 2.74 -0.03 -19.18
CA TYR A 55 3.34 -0.76 -20.30
C TYR A 55 4.60 -1.51 -19.84
N LYS A 56 4.90 -2.63 -20.51
CA LYS A 56 5.91 -3.61 -20.06
C LYS A 56 7.32 -3.06 -19.84
N SER A 57 7.72 -2.05 -20.62
CA SER A 57 9.08 -1.50 -20.61
C SER A 57 9.30 -0.35 -19.62
N VAL A 58 8.33 -0.04 -18.75
CA VAL A 58 8.51 1.03 -17.76
C VAL A 58 9.69 0.73 -16.83
N VAL A 59 10.51 1.77 -16.66
CA VAL A 59 11.58 1.89 -15.68
C VAL A 59 11.32 3.16 -14.86
N SER A 60 11.69 3.18 -13.58
CA SER A 60 11.57 4.36 -12.74
C SER A 60 12.30 5.56 -13.36
N ASN A 61 11.71 6.74 -13.23
CA ASN A 61 12.32 8.02 -13.62
C ASN A 61 13.06 8.70 -12.46
N SER A 62 12.89 8.20 -11.24
CA SER A 62 13.66 8.57 -10.05
C SER A 62 14.66 7.45 -9.73
N CYS A 63 15.84 7.82 -9.24
CA CYS A 63 16.86 6.84 -8.91
C CYS A 63 16.53 6.08 -7.61
N LYS A 64 17.10 4.88 -7.45
CA LYS A 64 16.79 3.96 -6.34
C LYS A 64 16.98 4.60 -4.97
N GLU A 65 18.11 5.29 -4.76
CA GLU A 65 18.44 5.94 -3.48
C GLU A 65 17.52 7.12 -3.12
N MET A 66 16.80 7.68 -4.11
CA MET A 66 15.88 8.80 -3.92
C MET A 66 14.42 8.37 -3.86
N SER A 67 14.13 7.08 -4.08
CA SER A 67 12.76 6.57 -4.22
C SER A 67 12.45 5.34 -3.36
N CYS A 68 13.37 4.95 -2.47
CA CYS A 68 13.11 3.93 -1.46
C CYS A 68 12.27 4.47 -0.30
N TYR A 69 11.76 3.57 0.54
CA TYR A 69 11.22 3.95 1.84
C TYR A 69 12.39 4.35 2.74
N SER A 70 12.15 5.29 3.65
CA SER A 70 13.21 5.95 4.45
C SER A 70 14.03 4.99 5.30
N ASP A 71 13.45 3.85 5.67
CA ASP A 71 13.99 2.82 6.56
C ASP A 71 14.19 1.47 5.85
N PHE A 72 14.02 1.43 4.53
CA PHE A 72 14.16 0.21 3.75
C PHE A 72 14.76 0.52 2.37
N PRO A 73 16.10 0.48 2.24
CA PRO A 73 16.76 0.75 0.97
C PRO A 73 16.49 -0.34 -0.07
N PHE A 74 16.64 0.01 -1.35
CA PHE A 74 16.67 -1.00 -2.41
C PHE A 74 17.91 -1.91 -2.26
N PRO A 75 17.87 -3.15 -2.80
CA PRO A 75 19.05 -4.00 -2.87
C PRO A 75 20.24 -3.33 -3.58
N GLU A 76 21.45 -3.66 -3.15
CA GLU A 76 22.68 -3.06 -3.69
C GLU A 76 22.86 -3.37 -5.18
N ASP A 77 22.45 -4.56 -5.61
CA ASP A 77 22.56 -5.06 -6.99
C ASP A 77 21.48 -4.53 -7.94
N TYR A 78 20.46 -3.83 -7.43
CA TYR A 78 19.46 -3.19 -8.27
C TYR A 78 20.06 -2.02 -9.08
N PRO A 79 19.61 -1.81 -10.32
CA PRO A 79 20.04 -0.69 -11.15
C PRO A 79 19.59 0.65 -10.53
N ASN A 80 20.30 1.73 -10.85
CA ASN A 80 19.93 3.06 -10.37
C ASN A 80 18.52 3.47 -10.77
N TYR A 81 18.03 3.05 -11.93
CA TYR A 81 16.65 3.24 -12.36
C TYR A 81 16.01 1.86 -12.54
N VAL A 82 14.95 1.60 -11.77
CA VAL A 82 14.47 0.25 -11.49
C VAL A 82 13.32 -0.10 -12.44
N PRO A 83 13.41 -1.21 -13.21
CA PRO A 83 12.30 -1.72 -14.02
C PRO A 83 11.08 -2.06 -13.16
N ASN A 84 9.89 -1.95 -13.73
CA ASN A 84 8.64 -2.19 -13.00
C ASN A 84 8.58 -3.54 -12.26
N SER A 85 9.11 -4.61 -12.85
CA SER A 85 9.15 -5.94 -12.24
C SER A 85 9.98 -5.97 -10.96
N GLN A 86 11.16 -5.34 -10.96
CA GLN A 86 12.03 -5.21 -9.79
C GLN A 86 11.44 -4.25 -8.76
N PHE A 87 10.76 -3.18 -9.20
CA PHE A 87 10.08 -2.27 -8.28
C PHE A 87 8.97 -3.01 -7.51
N LEU A 88 8.17 -3.84 -8.21
CA LEU A 88 7.18 -4.70 -7.56
C LEU A 88 7.82 -5.68 -6.57
N GLU A 89 8.94 -6.30 -6.93
CA GLU A 89 9.69 -7.19 -6.04
C GLU A 89 10.12 -6.47 -4.76
N TYR A 90 10.69 -5.27 -4.88
CA TYR A 90 11.03 -4.42 -3.73
C TYR A 90 9.81 -4.13 -2.84
N LEU A 91 8.63 -3.83 -3.43
CA LEU A 91 7.41 -3.61 -2.64
C LEU A 91 6.96 -4.89 -1.91
N LYS A 92 7.13 -6.06 -2.53
CA LYS A 92 6.87 -7.35 -1.88
C LYS A 92 7.86 -7.64 -0.77
N MET A 93 9.13 -7.30 -0.95
CA MET A 93 10.16 -7.40 0.10
C MET A 93 9.79 -6.51 1.30
N TYR A 94 9.40 -5.26 1.05
CA TYR A 94 8.94 -4.33 2.10
C TYR A 94 7.73 -4.89 2.85
N ALA A 95 6.72 -5.35 2.11
CA ALA A 95 5.50 -5.92 2.70
C ALA A 95 5.78 -7.16 3.57
N ASN A 96 6.72 -8.01 3.14
CA ASN A 96 7.13 -9.18 3.92
C ASN A 96 7.98 -8.82 5.14
N HIS A 97 8.94 -7.90 4.97
CA HIS A 97 9.87 -7.50 6.03
C HIS A 97 9.14 -6.93 7.25
N PHE A 98 8.13 -6.11 7.02
CA PHE A 98 7.32 -5.50 8.08
C PHE A 98 6.02 -6.28 8.38
N ASP A 99 5.85 -7.48 7.82
CA ASP A 99 4.68 -8.36 8.03
C ASP A 99 3.33 -7.66 7.75
N LEU A 100 3.28 -6.88 6.66
CA LEU A 100 2.14 -6.05 6.30
C LEU A 100 1.00 -6.87 5.65
N LEU A 101 1.32 -8.01 5.03
CA LEU A 101 0.37 -8.80 4.23
C LEU A 101 -0.85 -9.25 5.04
N LYS A 102 -0.68 -9.57 6.33
CA LYS A 102 -1.78 -10.01 7.21
C LYS A 102 -2.86 -8.94 7.42
N HIS A 103 -2.56 -7.68 7.11
CA HIS A 103 -3.49 -6.56 7.22
C HIS A 103 -4.24 -6.27 5.92
N ILE A 104 -3.94 -6.98 4.83
CA ILE A 104 -4.50 -6.72 3.51
C ILE A 104 -5.58 -7.75 3.17
N GLN A 105 -6.76 -7.25 2.80
CA GLN A 105 -7.84 -8.05 2.22
C GLN A 105 -7.90 -7.78 0.72
N PHE A 106 -7.42 -8.75 -0.06
CA PHE A 106 -7.46 -8.72 -1.52
C PHE A 106 -8.86 -9.05 -2.06
N LYS A 107 -9.10 -8.68 -3.32
CA LYS A 107 -10.39 -8.83 -4.01
C LYS A 107 -11.55 -8.17 -3.24
N ASN A 108 -11.24 -7.10 -2.51
CA ASN A 108 -12.19 -6.38 -1.67
C ASN A 108 -12.15 -4.88 -2.02
N GLY A 109 -12.88 -4.52 -3.10
CA GLY A 109 -13.00 -3.14 -3.54
C GLY A 109 -14.02 -2.37 -2.71
N ILE A 110 -13.60 -1.24 -2.12
CA ILE A 110 -14.50 -0.32 -1.41
C ILE A 110 -15.31 0.48 -2.43
N GLN A 111 -16.64 0.47 -2.29
CA GLN A 111 -17.55 1.22 -3.16
C GLN A 111 -17.95 2.58 -2.58
N LEU A 112 -18.18 2.65 -1.26
CA LEU A 112 -18.66 3.83 -0.57
C LEU A 112 -18.11 3.88 0.86
N THR A 113 -17.90 5.09 1.35
CA THR A 113 -17.56 5.37 2.74
C THR A 113 -18.48 6.48 3.24
N GLU A 114 -19.15 6.26 4.38
CA GLU A 114 -20.06 7.21 4.98
C GLU A 114 -19.57 7.60 6.38
N GLN A 115 -19.74 8.87 6.75
CA GLN A 115 -19.48 9.28 8.14
C GLN A 115 -20.60 8.76 9.03
N GLN A 116 -20.21 7.97 10.04
CA GLN A 116 -21.14 7.63 11.10
C GLN A 116 -21.37 8.87 11.98
N LEU A 117 -22.60 9.38 11.98
CA LEU A 117 -23.00 10.42 12.92
C LEU A 117 -23.02 9.84 14.33
N VAL A 118 -22.13 10.35 15.19
CA VAL A 118 -22.11 9.96 16.61
C VAL A 118 -23.19 10.76 17.33
N PRO A 119 -24.16 10.13 18.03
CA PRO A 119 -25.20 10.85 18.75
C PRO A 119 -24.58 11.76 19.83
N ILE A 120 -25.13 12.97 19.97
CA ILE A 120 -24.66 14.04 20.87
C ILE A 120 -24.53 13.56 22.34
N SER A 121 -25.27 12.52 22.74
CA SER A 121 -25.19 11.91 24.06
C SER A 121 -23.81 11.35 24.41
N CYS A 122 -22.98 11.00 23.42
CA CYS A 122 -21.63 10.47 23.66
C CYS A 122 -20.54 11.54 23.81
N ILE A 123 -20.89 12.83 23.71
CA ILE A 123 -19.91 13.95 23.72
C ILE A 123 -19.81 14.61 25.11
N ARG A 124 -20.69 14.27 26.07
CA ARG A 124 -20.79 14.98 27.37
C ARG A 124 -20.03 14.36 28.55
N ASP A 125 -19.33 13.24 28.37
CA ASP A 125 -18.56 12.61 29.46
C ASP A 125 -17.06 12.91 29.30
N GLY A 126 -16.69 14.19 29.41
CA GLY A 126 -15.32 14.70 29.39
C GLY A 126 -15.10 15.79 30.43
#